data_AF-A0A955TR95-F1
#
_entry.id   AF-A0A955TR95-F1
#
_cell.length_a   1.000
_cell.length_b   1.000
_cell.length_c   1.000
_cell.angle_alpha   90.00
_cell.angle_beta   90.00
_cell.angle_gamma   90.00
#
_symmetry.space_group_name_H-M   'P 1'
#
loop_
_entity.id
_entity.type
_entity.pdbx_description
1 polymer ?
#
loop_
_entity_poly.entity_id
_entity_poly.type
_entity_poly.pdbx_seq_one_letter_code
_entity_poly.pdbx_strand_id
1 'polypeptide(L)' 'MKPQHLLIDGYNLLGKLKGGKGMSDVHFTQDRDAMIQRLSLYAQGGGGAVTVVFDAWKQKGHGRQTVHHAGVTV' A
#
# COMPACT_ATOMS: atom_id res chain seq x y z
N MET A 1 20.93 8.57 -12.75
CA MET A 1 19.65 9.08 -12.17
C MET A 1 19.66 8.80 -10.68
N LYS A 2 19.20 9.73 -9.83
CA LYS A 2 19.02 9.43 -8.40
C LYS A 2 17.87 8.42 -8.26
N PRO A 3 17.99 7.37 -7.44
CA PRO A 3 16.87 6.47 -7.19
C PRO A 3 15.73 7.28 -6.54
N GLN A 4 14.57 7.29 -7.19
CA GLN A 4 13.36 7.86 -6.60
C GLN A 4 12.82 6.89 -5.56
N HIS A 5 12.38 7.43 -4.42
CA HIS A 5 11.67 6.68 -3.38
C HIS A 5 10.25 7.22 -3.33
N LEU A 6 9.28 6.35 -3.61
CA LEU A 6 7.86 6.68 -3.56
C LEU A 6 7.28 6.35 -2.18
N LEU A 7 6.69 7.37 -1.53
CA LEU A 7 5.97 7.25 -0.26
C LEU A 7 4.47 7.40 -0.54
N ILE A 8 3.67 6.40 -0.13
CA ILE A 8 2.25 6.28 -0.47
C ILE A 8 1.40 6.21 0.80
N ASP A 9 0.33 6.99 0.88
CA ASP A 9 -0.78 6.77 1.80
C ASP A 9 -1.67 5.65 1.24
N GLY A 10 -1.65 4.50 1.91
CA GLY A 10 -2.31 3.28 1.46
C GLY A 10 -3.84 3.38 1.43
N TYR A 11 -4.45 4.02 2.42
CA TYR A 11 -5.91 4.17 2.47
C TYR A 11 -6.40 5.18 1.43
N ASN A 12 -5.67 6.27 1.21
CA ASN A 12 -6.03 7.24 0.19
C ASN A 12 -6.01 6.63 -1.21
N LEU A 13 -4.95 5.87 -1.52
CA LEU A 13 -4.82 5.22 -2.83
C LEU A 13 -5.88 4.14 -3.03
N LEU A 14 -6.11 3.28 -2.02
CA LEU A 14 -7.17 2.28 -2.08
C LEU A 14 -8.54 2.92 -2.32
N GLY A 15 -8.88 3.98 -1.59
CA GLY A 15 -10.15 4.71 -1.77
C GLY A 15 -10.33 5.26 -3.19
N LYS A 16 -9.26 5.78 -3.80
CA LYS A 16 -9.26 6.26 -5.19
C LYS A 16 -9.42 5.13 -6.21
N LEU A 17 -8.71 4.00 -6.02
CA LEU A 17 -8.79 2.85 -6.92
C LEU A 17 -10.19 2.23 -6.95
N LYS A 18 -10.97 2.34 -5.87
CA LYS A 18 -12.34 1.82 -5.78
C LYS A 18 -13.43 2.82 -6.17
N GLY A 19 -13.06 4.02 -6.63
CA GLY A 19 -14.02 5.05 -7.03
C GLY A 19 -14.87 5.58 -5.88
N GLY A 20 -14.35 5.59 -4.65
CA GLY A 20 -15.01 6.22 -3.49
C GLY A 20 -16.21 5.48 -2.89
N LYS A 21 -16.53 4.26 -3.36
CA LYS A 21 -17.60 3.44 -2.74
C LYS A 21 -17.09 2.84 -1.42
N GLY A 22 -17.87 3.00 -0.35
CA GLY A 22 -17.53 2.57 1.00
C GLY A 22 -17.07 1.11 1.07
N MET A 23 -15.98 0.88 1.80
CA MET A 23 -15.34 -0.43 1.92
C MET A 23 -15.94 -1.20 3.11
N SER A 24 -16.31 -2.47 2.88
CA SER A 24 -16.51 -3.44 3.96
C SER A 24 -15.16 -4.10 4.32
N ASP A 25 -15.00 -4.47 5.59
CA ASP A 25 -13.70 -4.91 6.14
C ASP A 25 -13.09 -6.12 5.42
N VAL A 26 -13.92 -7.04 4.88
CA VAL A 26 -13.46 -8.23 4.15
C VAL A 26 -12.85 -7.87 2.80
N HIS A 27 -13.44 -6.90 2.08
CA HIS A 27 -12.90 -6.45 0.80
C HIS A 27 -11.60 -5.68 0.99
N PHE A 28 -11.44 -5.04 2.16
CA PHE A 28 -10.27 -4.23 2.49
C PHE A 28 -8.95 -5.00 2.38
N THR A 29 -8.91 -6.24 2.85
CA THR A 29 -7.67 -7.05 2.85
C THR A 29 -7.28 -7.49 1.44
N GLN A 30 -8.24 -8.00 0.65
CA GLN A 30 -7.97 -8.44 -0.71
C GLN A 30 -7.53 -7.28 -1.63
N ASP A 31 -8.17 -6.11 -1.49
CA ASP A 31 -7.82 -4.93 -2.28
C ASP A 31 -6.44 -4.38 -1.88
N ARG A 32 -6.11 -4.41 -0.58
CA ARG A 32 -4.78 -4.07 -0.06
C ARG A 32 -3.72 -4.95 -0.69
N ASP A 33 -3.90 -6.27 -0.68
CA ASP A 33 -2.93 -7.21 -1.22
C ASP A 33 -2.76 -7.04 -2.74
N ALA A 34 -3.86 -6.86 -3.47
CA ALA A 34 -3.81 -6.58 -4.91
C ALA A 34 -3.10 -5.26 -5.24
N MET A 35 -3.27 -4.22 -4.41
CA MET A 35 -2.54 -2.96 -4.55
C MET A 35 -1.04 -3.15 -4.29
N ILE A 36 -0.65 -3.87 -3.24
CA ILE A 36 0.75 -4.16 -2.90
C ILE A 36 1.43 -4.95 -4.03
N GLN A 37 0.73 -5.93 -4.62
CA GLN A 37 1.24 -6.70 -5.76
C GLN A 37 1.54 -5.80 -6.96
N ARG A 38 0.64 -4.87 -7.31
CA ARG A 38 0.87 -3.92 -8.41
C ARG A 38 2.06 -3.00 -8.14
N LEU A 39 2.20 -2.51 -6.91
CA LEU A 39 3.33 -1.67 -6.52
C LEU A 39 4.66 -2.43 -6.53
N SER A 40 4.63 -3.73 -6.25
CA SER A 40 5.81 -4.61 -6.36
C SER A 40 6.28 -4.72 -7.80
N LEU A 41 5.35 -4.90 -8.75
CA LEU A 41 5.69 -4.92 -10.19
C LEU A 41 6.29 -3.58 -10.65
N TYR A 42 5.76 -2.45 -10.15
CA TYR A 42 6.32 -1.12 -10.42
C TYR A 42 7.75 -0.98 -9.88
N ALA A 43 7.99 -1.37 -8.63
CA ALA A 43 9.31 -1.31 -8.00
C ALA A 43 10.34 -2.16 -8.77
N GLN A 44 9.95 -3.39 -9.14
CA GLN A 44 10.79 -4.31 -9.91
C GLN A 44 11.08 -3.82 -11.34
N GLY A 45 10.13 -3.13 -11.96
CA GLY A 45 10.27 -2.55 -13.30
C GLY A 45 11.18 -1.31 -13.39
N GLY A 46 11.89 -0.96 -12.32
CA GLY A 46 12.79 0.21 -12.28
C GLY A 46 12.15 1.48 -11.74
N GLY A 47 10.94 1.39 -11.16
CA GLY A 47 10.24 2.51 -10.52
C GLY A 47 10.89 3.03 -9.23
N GLY A 48 11.91 2.35 -8.71
CA GLY A 48 12.60 2.70 -7.47
C GLY A 48 11.94 2.08 -6.23
N ALA A 49 12.44 2.45 -5.05
CA ALA A 49 11.95 1.90 -3.79
C ALA A 49 10.55 2.46 -3.47
N VAL A 50 9.66 1.62 -2.94
CA VAL A 50 8.30 2.03 -2.57
C VAL A 50 8.05 1.76 -1.09
N THR A 51 7.47 2.72 -0.39
CA THR A 51 6.93 2.53 0.97
C THR A 51 5.47 2.94 0.98
N VAL A 52 4.61 2.04 1.45
CA VAL A 52 3.17 2.28 1.60
C VAL A 52 2.87 2.29 3.09
N VAL A 53 2.21 3.35 3.56
CA VAL A 53 1.80 3.46 4.96
C VAL A 53 0.30 3.24 5.05
N PHE A 54 -0.11 2.22 5.80
CA PHE A 54 -1.49 2.06 6.24
C PHE A 54 -1.57 2.54 7.68
N ASP A 55 -2.22 3.68 7.91
CA ASP A 55 -2.45 4.19 9.25
C ASP A 55 -3.53 3.37 9.97
N ALA A 56 -3.58 3.47 11.29
CA ALA A 56 -4.55 2.74 12.10
C ALA A 56 -5.96 3.36 12.04
N TRP A 57 -6.40 3.84 10.87
CA TRP A 57 -7.68 4.52 10.71
C TRP A 57 -8.83 3.52 10.90
N LYS A 58 -9.53 3.65 12.04
CA LYS A 58 -10.67 2.88 12.58
C LYS A 58 -10.38 1.67 13.50
N GLN A 59 -9.17 1.12 13.52
CA GLN A 59 -8.82 0.04 14.47
C GLN A 59 -7.54 0.39 15.22
N LYS A 60 -7.54 0.23 16.55
CA LYS A 60 -6.35 0.46 17.36
C LYS A 60 -5.24 -0.49 16.88
N GLY A 61 -4.17 0.05 16.30
CA GLY A 61 -3.06 -0.76 15.80
C GLY A 61 -2.43 -1.57 16.93
N HIS A 62 -2.13 -2.84 16.69
CA HIS A 62 -1.50 -3.75 17.66
C HIS A 62 0.03 -3.52 17.78
N GLY A 63 0.48 -2.28 17.53
CA GLY A 63 1.89 -1.91 17.32
C GLY A 63 2.22 -1.67 15.85
N ARG A 64 3.37 -1.02 15.59
CA ARG A 64 3.90 -0.82 14.23
C ARG A 64 4.34 -2.17 13.67
N GLN A 65 3.74 -2.58 12.56
CA GLN A 65 4.20 -3.72 11.78
C GLN A 65 4.92 -3.21 10.53
N THR A 66 5.96 -3.91 10.10
CA THR A 66 6.66 -3.61 8.85
C THR A 66 6.87 -4.90 8.08
N VAL A 67 6.39 -4.94 6.85
CA VAL A 67 6.47 -6.10 5.96
C VAL A 67 7.17 -5.68 4.68
N HIS A 68 8.08 -6.54 4.20
CA HIS A 68 8.78 -6.32 2.94
C HIS A 68 8.26 -7.29 1.88
N HIS A 69 7.73 -6.74 0.78
CA HIS A 69 7.25 -7.48 -0.38
C HIS A 69 7.92 -6.95 -1.65
N ALA A 70 8.88 -7.69 -2.19
CA ALA A 70 9.37 -7.50 -3.56
C ALA A 70 9.74 -6.04 -3.94
N GLY A 71 10.39 -5.30 -3.03
CA GLY A 71 10.78 -3.90 -3.23
C GLY A 71 9.80 -2.85 -2.67
N VAL A 72 8.66 -3.32 -2.14
CA VAL A 72 7.68 -2.52 -1.38
C VAL A 72 7.87 -2.78 0.11
N THR A 73 7.91 -1.72 0.90
CA THR A 73 7.80 -1.78 2.37
C THR A 73 6.41 -1.32 2.77
N VAL A 74 5.75 -2.06 3.64
CA VAL A 74 4.40 -1.77 4.16
C VAL A 74 4.42 -1.67 5.66
#